data_AF-A0A7S0A8B2-F1
#
_entry.id   AF-A0A7S0A8B2-F1
#
_cell.length_a   1.000
_cell.length_b   1.000
_cell.length_c   1.000
_cell.angle_alpha   90.00
_cell.angle_beta   90.00
_cell.angle_gamma   90.00
#
_symmetry.space_group_name_H-M   'P 1'
#
loop_
_entity.id
_entity.type
_entity.pdbx_description
1 polymer ?
#
loop_
_entity_poly.entity_id
_entity_poly.type
_entity_poly.pdbx_seq_one_letter_code
_entity_poly.pdbx_strand_id
1 'polypeptide(L)'
;IFLGVIAFAAVVLGVMDAVICEEPKWAASPFLNLHTALALLTSVFCLQTFGADRPVFWRESASGLNVLAFFLARVLVNVVDLTLQCFLFAATYYFIRRPSLDFGLFFVPFVLVSFASSGAGYFISSVLPPAHGPFVAALVSFVSCGLLGHPLRVGQMLDGSYLEVGMDLASITRWSVGMSFLKTIDEKRPTGLGPQQSAELEVLNKTYRTDPMFQDQLGYWDSAATFLVGMGIVLRVAAYLGLKFTNRDKQV
;
A
#
# COMPACT_ATOMS: atom_id res chain seq x y z
N ILE A 1 -12.83 -12.61 -12.46
CA ILE A 1 -11.42 -13.06 -12.63
C ILE A 1 -10.52 -12.39 -11.59
N PHE A 2 -10.45 -11.05 -11.52
CA PHE A 2 -9.51 -10.35 -10.63
C PHE A 2 -9.67 -10.65 -9.12
N LEU A 3 -10.91 -10.76 -8.63
CA LEU A 3 -11.19 -11.19 -7.25
C LEU A 3 -10.57 -12.57 -6.92
N GLY A 4 -10.60 -13.50 -7.87
CA GLY A 4 -9.99 -14.83 -7.72
C GLY A 4 -8.46 -14.75 -7.64
N VAL A 5 -7.83 -13.85 -8.39
CA VAL A 5 -6.37 -13.62 -8.33
C VAL A 5 -5.96 -13.07 -6.97
N ILE A 6 -6.71 -12.11 -6.43
CA ILE A 6 -6.47 -11.53 -5.10
C ILE A 6 -6.61 -12.58 -4.00
N ALA A 7 -7.69 -13.37 -4.03
CA ALA A 7 -7.88 -14.44 -3.07
C ALA A 7 -6.75 -15.48 -3.16
N PHE A 8 -6.38 -15.89 -4.38
CA PHE A 8 -5.28 -16.82 -4.60
C PHE A 8 -3.95 -16.29 -4.04
N ALA A 9 -3.62 -15.03 -4.30
CA ALA A 9 -2.42 -14.41 -3.74
C ALA A 9 -2.42 -14.40 -2.21
N ALA A 10 -3.56 -14.08 -1.59
CA ALA A 10 -3.72 -14.14 -0.13
C ALA A 10 -3.57 -15.57 0.42
N VAL A 11 -4.09 -16.58 -0.28
CA VAL A 11 -3.90 -18.00 0.07
C VAL A 11 -2.43 -18.38 0.00
N VAL A 12 -1.74 -18.05 -1.08
CA VAL A 12 -0.32 -18.38 -1.27
C VAL A 12 0.52 -17.76 -0.16
N LEU A 13 0.34 -16.47 0.12
CA LEU A 13 1.07 -15.79 1.20
C LEU A 13 0.69 -16.35 2.58
N GLY A 14 -0.59 -16.61 2.83
CA GLY A 14 -1.05 -17.19 4.08
C GLY A 14 -0.47 -18.57 4.35
N VAL A 15 -0.44 -19.45 3.34
CA VAL A 15 0.15 -20.79 3.43
C VAL A 15 1.67 -20.70 3.57
N MET A 16 2.31 -19.80 2.82
CA MET A 16 3.76 -19.58 2.92
C MET A 16 4.15 -19.19 4.35
N ASP A 17 3.49 -18.19 4.94
CA ASP A 17 3.82 -17.70 6.27
C ASP A 17 3.41 -18.66 7.39
N ALA A 18 2.29 -19.37 7.24
CA ALA A 18 1.73 -20.21 8.30
C ALA A 18 2.26 -21.64 8.30
N VAL A 19 2.56 -22.22 7.14
CA VAL A 19 2.85 -23.66 6.98
C VAL A 19 4.27 -23.90 6.48
N ILE A 20 4.78 -23.08 5.56
CA ILE A 20 6.08 -23.34 4.92
C ILE A 20 7.22 -22.72 5.72
N CYS A 21 7.14 -21.42 5.99
CA CYS A 21 8.16 -20.67 6.70
C CYS A 21 7.95 -20.68 8.23
N GLU A 22 6.75 -21.07 8.68
CA GLU A 22 6.35 -21.08 10.10
C GLU A 22 6.77 -19.80 10.84
N GLU A 23 6.53 -18.66 10.20
CA GLU A 23 6.97 -17.36 10.70
C GLU A 23 6.39 -17.12 12.10
N PRO A 24 7.08 -16.41 13.00
CA PRO A 24 6.49 -16.05 14.28
C PRO A 24 5.38 -15.02 14.09
N LYS A 25 4.34 -15.06 14.93
CA LYS A 25 3.17 -14.17 14.80
C LYS A 25 3.48 -12.68 15.03
N TRP A 26 4.61 -12.38 15.65
CA TRP A 26 5.08 -11.02 15.90
C TRP A 26 6.00 -10.48 14.79
N ALA A 27 6.40 -11.31 13.82
CA ALA A 27 7.33 -10.90 12.77
C ALA A 27 6.78 -9.76 11.92
N ALA A 28 7.65 -8.81 11.57
CA ALA A 28 7.30 -7.71 10.66
C ALA A 28 7.31 -8.13 9.18
N SER A 29 8.12 -9.12 8.80
CA SER A 29 8.32 -9.56 7.41
C SER A 29 7.03 -10.05 6.71
N PRO A 30 6.15 -10.84 7.36
CA PRO A 30 4.85 -11.19 6.79
C PRO A 30 4.00 -9.97 6.41
N PHE A 31 3.96 -8.94 7.27
CA PHE A 31 3.22 -7.71 6.98
C PHE A 31 3.80 -6.96 5.77
N LEU A 32 5.14 -6.92 5.64
CA LEU A 32 5.79 -6.32 4.46
C LEU A 32 5.33 -7.01 3.17
N ASN A 33 5.41 -8.34 3.13
CA ASN A 33 5.06 -9.12 1.95
C ASN A 33 3.58 -8.95 1.58
N LEU A 34 2.70 -8.98 2.57
CA LEU A 34 1.25 -8.80 2.39
C LEU A 34 0.91 -7.42 1.85
N HIS A 35 1.40 -6.37 2.51
CA HIS A 35 1.09 -5.00 2.09
C HIS A 35 1.71 -4.68 0.73
N THR A 36 2.89 -5.21 0.42
CA THR A 36 3.51 -5.08 -0.90
C THR A 36 2.69 -5.78 -1.98
N ALA A 37 2.24 -7.01 -1.74
CA ALA A 37 1.42 -7.76 -2.67
C ALA A 37 0.05 -7.08 -2.88
N LEU A 38 -0.59 -6.61 -1.80
CA LEU A 38 -1.84 -5.85 -1.88
C LEU A 38 -1.65 -4.56 -2.68
N ALA A 39 -0.60 -3.79 -2.39
CA ALA A 39 -0.30 -2.54 -3.08
C ALA A 39 -0.09 -2.76 -4.57
N LEU A 40 0.65 -3.82 -4.93
CA LEU A 40 0.89 -4.23 -6.31
C LEU A 40 -0.43 -4.56 -7.03
N LEU A 41 -1.20 -5.51 -6.50
CA LEU A 41 -2.43 -5.98 -7.11
C LEU A 41 -3.43 -4.83 -7.26
N THR A 42 -3.56 -4.02 -6.22
CA THR A 42 -4.42 -2.83 -6.23
C THR A 42 -4.00 -1.82 -7.29
N SER A 43 -2.69 -1.53 -7.39
CA SER A 43 -2.17 -0.61 -8.40
C SER A 43 -2.45 -1.11 -9.81
N VAL A 44 -2.22 -2.41 -10.07
CA VAL A 44 -2.49 -3.06 -11.36
C VAL A 44 -3.98 -3.02 -11.70
N PHE A 45 -4.86 -3.32 -10.74
CA PHE A 45 -6.31 -3.23 -10.92
C PHE A 45 -6.73 -1.83 -11.35
N CYS A 46 -6.17 -0.79 -10.72
CA CYS A 46 -6.53 0.59 -10.99
C CYS A 46 -6.05 1.10 -12.36
N LEU A 47 -5.16 0.37 -13.05
CA LEU A 47 -4.66 0.76 -14.37
C LEU A 47 -5.76 0.84 -15.44
N GLN A 48 -6.80 0.02 -15.32
CA GLN A 48 -7.90 0.02 -16.28
C GLN A 48 -8.82 1.25 -16.14
N THR A 49 -8.83 1.89 -14.96
CA THR A 49 -9.76 2.97 -14.61
C THR A 49 -9.72 4.14 -15.60
N PHE A 50 -8.52 4.59 -15.95
CA PHE A 50 -8.32 5.64 -16.96
C PHE A 50 -7.66 5.11 -18.23
N GLY A 51 -7.05 3.93 -18.20
CA GLY A 51 -6.30 3.36 -19.31
C GLY A 51 -7.19 2.76 -20.41
N ALA A 52 -8.32 2.14 -20.05
CA ALA A 52 -9.19 1.44 -21.00
C ALA A 52 -9.95 2.41 -21.92
N ASP A 53 -10.47 3.50 -21.34
CA ASP A 53 -11.40 4.40 -22.03
C ASP A 53 -10.74 5.68 -22.56
N ARG A 54 -9.39 5.71 -22.67
CA ARG A 54 -8.67 6.93 -23.07
C ARG A 54 -9.18 7.57 -24.37
N PRO A 55 -9.35 6.83 -25.48
CA PRO A 55 -9.80 7.44 -26.74
C PRO A 55 -11.18 8.09 -26.62
N VAL A 56 -12.09 7.45 -25.87
CA VAL A 56 -13.45 7.95 -25.61
C VAL A 56 -13.39 9.20 -24.75
N PHE A 57 -12.58 9.18 -23.69
CA PHE A 57 -12.37 10.33 -22.81
C PHE A 57 -11.87 11.57 -23.57
N TRP A 58 -10.90 11.42 -24.48
CA TRP A 58 -10.36 12.55 -25.25
C TRP A 58 -11.43 13.16 -26.18
N ARG A 59 -12.20 12.31 -26.87
CA ARG A 59 -13.31 12.73 -27.73
C ARG A 59 -14.38 13.52 -26.95
N GLU A 60 -14.76 13.04 -25.78
CA GLU A 60 -15.78 13.69 -24.96
C GLU A 60 -15.26 14.96 -24.28
N SER A 61 -13.98 14.98 -23.90
CA SER A 61 -13.31 16.16 -23.37
C SER A 61 -13.29 17.31 -24.39
N ALA A 62 -13.03 17.00 -25.67
CA ALA A 62 -13.11 17.98 -26.76
C ALA A 62 -14.54 18.55 -26.94
N SER A 63 -15.56 17.77 -26.55
CA SER A 63 -16.97 18.19 -26.59
C SER A 63 -17.42 18.97 -25.34
N GLY A 64 -16.50 19.31 -24.43
CA GLY A 64 -16.78 20.11 -23.24
C GLY A 64 -17.04 19.32 -21.95
N LEU A 65 -16.69 18.02 -21.90
CA LEU A 65 -16.83 17.20 -20.68
C LEU A 65 -15.94 17.73 -19.54
N ASN A 66 -16.53 17.85 -18.34
CA ASN A 66 -15.80 18.27 -17.14
C ASN A 66 -14.89 17.13 -16.64
N VAL A 67 -13.57 17.32 -16.79
CA VAL A 67 -12.54 16.32 -16.41
C VAL A 67 -12.58 15.97 -14.92
N LEU A 68 -12.86 16.93 -14.03
CA LEU A 68 -12.93 16.68 -12.58
C LEU A 68 -14.14 15.80 -12.24
N ALA A 69 -15.30 16.09 -12.82
CA ALA A 69 -16.50 15.28 -12.60
C ALA A 69 -16.29 13.84 -13.10
N PHE A 70 -15.67 13.67 -14.27
CA PHE A 70 -15.31 12.35 -14.80
C PHE A 70 -14.31 11.60 -13.90
N PHE A 71 -13.26 12.29 -13.44
CA PHE A 71 -12.28 11.71 -12.53
C PHE A 71 -12.94 11.22 -11.24
N LEU A 72 -13.74 12.06 -10.58
CA LEU A 72 -14.42 11.71 -9.34
C LEU A 72 -15.42 10.56 -9.54
N ALA A 73 -16.20 10.56 -10.62
CA ALA A 73 -17.14 9.49 -10.91
C ALA A 73 -16.43 8.13 -11.05
N ARG A 74 -15.33 8.09 -11.81
CA ARG A 74 -14.54 6.86 -12.01
C ARG A 74 -13.88 6.38 -10.71
N VAL A 75 -13.32 7.30 -9.93
CA VAL A 75 -12.72 6.97 -8.64
C VAL A 75 -13.77 6.41 -7.68
N LEU A 76 -14.94 7.05 -7.56
CA LEU A 76 -16.01 6.61 -6.65
C LEU A 76 -16.53 5.21 -6.99
N VAL A 77 -16.76 4.91 -8.27
CA VAL A 77 -17.15 3.56 -8.70
C VAL A 77 -16.07 2.55 -8.33
N ASN A 78 -14.80 2.89 -8.59
CA ASN A 78 -13.69 1.99 -8.30
C ASN A 78 -13.47 1.77 -6.78
N VAL A 79 -13.87 2.69 -5.90
CA VAL A 79 -13.78 2.49 -4.43
C VAL A 79 -14.57 1.27 -3.96
N VAL A 80 -15.71 0.96 -4.59
CA VAL A 80 -16.53 -0.20 -4.23
C VAL A 80 -15.75 -1.49 -4.49
N ASP A 81 -15.17 -1.61 -5.69
CA ASP A 81 -14.35 -2.77 -6.05
C ASP A 81 -13.10 -2.89 -5.19
N LEU A 82 -12.44 -1.77 -4.90
CA LEU A 82 -11.25 -1.74 -4.03
C LEU A 82 -11.56 -2.20 -2.61
N THR A 83 -12.70 -1.78 -2.06
CA THR A 83 -13.12 -2.16 -0.71
C THR A 83 -13.38 -3.66 -0.64
N LEU A 84 -14.09 -4.21 -1.63
CA LEU A 84 -14.36 -5.65 -1.70
C LEU A 84 -13.08 -6.47 -1.87
N GLN A 85 -12.17 -6.02 -2.74
CA GLN A 85 -10.87 -6.65 -2.99
C GLN A 85 -9.99 -6.66 -1.74
N CYS A 86 -9.89 -5.50 -1.07
CA CYS A 86 -9.12 -5.35 0.16
C CYS A 86 -9.68 -6.25 1.27
N PHE A 87 -11.01 -6.24 1.47
CA PHE A 87 -11.67 -7.12 2.43
C PHE A 87 -11.39 -8.60 2.14
N LEU A 88 -11.55 -9.02 0.88
CA LEU A 88 -11.33 -10.42 0.48
C LEU A 88 -9.88 -10.84 0.73
N PHE A 89 -8.90 -10.01 0.37
CA PHE A 89 -7.48 -10.27 0.59
C PHE A 89 -7.17 -10.42 2.09
N ALA A 90 -7.57 -9.44 2.90
CA ALA A 90 -7.29 -9.40 4.32
C ALA A 90 -7.98 -10.56 5.06
N ALA A 91 -9.27 -10.79 4.78
CA ALA A 91 -10.04 -11.86 5.41
C ALA A 91 -9.46 -13.24 5.07
N THR A 92 -9.14 -13.50 3.80
CA THR A 92 -8.57 -14.78 3.37
C THR A 92 -7.26 -15.07 4.09
N TYR A 93 -6.35 -14.10 4.15
CA TYR A 93 -5.10 -14.25 4.90
C TYR A 93 -5.35 -14.44 6.39
N TYR A 94 -6.26 -13.64 6.99
CA TYR A 94 -6.58 -13.69 8.40
C TYR A 94 -7.08 -15.07 8.85
N PHE A 95 -7.95 -15.71 8.05
CA PHE A 95 -8.46 -17.04 8.35
C PHE A 95 -7.39 -18.15 8.32
N ILE A 96 -6.42 -18.03 7.40
CA ILE A 96 -5.32 -18.99 7.27
C ILE A 96 -4.30 -18.79 8.38
N ARG A 97 -3.80 -17.56 8.54
CA ARG A 97 -2.69 -17.25 9.44
C ARG A 97 -3.10 -17.14 10.90
N ARG A 98 -4.35 -16.76 11.19
CA ARG A 98 -4.89 -16.47 12.52
C ARG A 98 -3.94 -15.57 13.33
N PRO A 99 -3.72 -14.32 12.86
CA PRO A 99 -2.85 -13.38 13.54
C PRO A 99 -3.38 -13.04 14.94
N SER A 100 -2.52 -12.49 15.77
CA SER A 100 -2.80 -12.20 17.17
C SER A 100 -3.80 -11.06 17.39
N LEU A 101 -3.90 -10.16 16.42
CA LEU A 101 -4.77 -8.97 16.42
C LEU A 101 -6.22 -9.32 16.07
N ASP A 102 -7.14 -8.53 16.63
CA ASP A 102 -8.54 -8.55 16.20
C ASP A 102 -8.65 -8.08 14.75
N PHE A 103 -9.62 -8.65 14.02
CA PHE A 103 -9.76 -8.39 12.58
C PHE A 103 -9.89 -6.90 12.24
N GLY A 104 -10.61 -6.12 13.05
CA GLY A 104 -10.76 -4.67 12.81
C GLY A 104 -9.42 -3.92 12.81
N LEU A 105 -8.59 -4.17 13.83
CA LEU A 105 -7.25 -3.56 13.94
C LEU A 105 -6.30 -4.09 12.87
N PHE A 106 -6.42 -5.37 12.52
CA PHE A 106 -5.66 -5.98 11.44
C PHE A 106 -6.05 -5.40 10.07
N PHE A 107 -7.31 -5.05 9.87
CA PHE A 107 -7.85 -4.62 8.56
C PHE A 107 -7.57 -3.16 8.23
N VAL A 108 -7.47 -2.27 9.22
CA VAL A 108 -7.23 -0.82 8.97
C VAL A 108 -5.98 -0.55 8.11
N PRO A 109 -4.79 -1.13 8.40
CA PRO A 109 -3.62 -0.96 7.54
C PRO A 109 -3.86 -1.37 6.08
N PHE A 110 -4.64 -2.44 5.83
CA PHE A 110 -4.94 -2.92 4.49
C PHE A 110 -5.78 -1.90 3.70
N VAL A 111 -6.76 -1.28 4.35
CA VAL A 111 -7.57 -0.22 3.75
C VAL A 111 -6.70 0.99 3.39
N LEU A 112 -5.81 1.40 4.30
CA LEU A 112 -4.92 2.54 4.08
C LEU A 112 -3.90 2.27 2.96
N VAL A 113 -3.29 1.08 2.93
CA VAL A 113 -2.40 0.64 1.86
C VAL A 113 -3.14 0.61 0.53
N SER A 114 -4.32 0.00 0.47
CA SER A 114 -5.16 -0.05 -0.73
C SER A 114 -5.54 1.35 -1.23
N PHE A 115 -5.81 2.28 -0.31
CA PHE A 115 -6.08 3.67 -0.66
C PHE A 115 -4.86 4.37 -1.24
N ALA A 116 -3.68 4.25 -0.63
CA ALA A 116 -2.45 4.85 -1.13
C ALA A 116 -2.04 4.25 -2.49
N SER A 117 -2.04 2.92 -2.62
CA SER A 117 -1.62 2.21 -3.83
C SER A 117 -2.57 2.41 -5.01
N SER A 118 -3.88 2.51 -4.76
CA SER A 118 -4.83 2.86 -5.83
C SER A 118 -4.54 4.25 -6.42
N GLY A 119 -4.07 5.18 -5.60
CA GLY A 119 -3.56 6.48 -6.07
C GLY A 119 -2.41 6.33 -7.07
N ALA A 120 -1.42 5.48 -6.76
CA ALA A 120 -0.31 5.19 -7.66
C ALA A 120 -0.79 4.56 -8.97
N GLY A 121 -1.71 3.59 -8.88
CA GLY A 121 -2.34 2.98 -10.05
C GLY A 121 -3.09 3.98 -10.93
N TYR A 122 -3.88 4.88 -10.33
CA TYR A 122 -4.54 5.97 -11.05
C TYR A 122 -3.56 6.91 -11.72
N PHE A 123 -2.48 7.28 -11.03
CA PHE A 123 -1.46 8.15 -11.59
C PHE A 123 -0.82 7.50 -12.81
N ILE A 124 -0.35 6.27 -12.71
CA ILE A 124 0.23 5.50 -13.83
C ILE A 124 -0.79 5.38 -14.97
N SER A 125 -2.05 5.06 -14.65
CA SER A 125 -3.17 4.98 -15.59
C SER A 125 -3.47 6.30 -16.30
N SER A 126 -3.12 7.45 -15.71
CA SER A 126 -3.34 8.76 -16.30
C SER A 126 -2.21 9.21 -17.24
N VAL A 127 -0.95 8.84 -16.94
CA VAL A 127 0.22 9.34 -17.69
C VAL A 127 0.82 8.32 -18.68
N LEU A 128 0.77 7.03 -18.40
CA LEU A 128 1.48 6.00 -19.20
C LEU A 128 0.55 5.20 -20.12
N PRO A 129 0.96 4.82 -21.33
CA PRO A 129 0.20 3.90 -22.19
C PRO A 129 -0.17 2.58 -21.48
N PRO A 130 -1.37 2.02 -21.71
CA PRO A 130 -1.80 0.79 -21.02
C PRO A 130 -0.83 -0.40 -21.20
N ALA A 131 -0.11 -0.45 -22.32
CA ALA A 131 0.87 -1.48 -22.62
C ALA A 131 2.01 -1.59 -21.59
N HIS A 132 2.45 -0.47 -21.01
CA HIS A 132 3.54 -0.43 -20.02
C HIS A 132 3.04 -0.34 -18.58
N GLY A 133 1.73 -0.15 -18.37
CA GLY A 133 1.13 0.08 -17.06
C GLY A 133 1.48 -0.99 -16.03
N PRO A 134 1.22 -2.29 -16.29
CA PRO A 134 1.46 -3.35 -15.31
C PRO A 134 2.93 -3.48 -14.91
N PHE A 135 3.86 -3.32 -15.85
CA PHE A 135 5.30 -3.35 -15.56
C PHE A 135 5.71 -2.19 -14.65
N VAL A 136 5.27 -0.97 -14.94
CA VAL A 136 5.61 0.20 -14.12
C VAL A 136 4.94 0.11 -12.75
N ALA A 137 3.69 -0.34 -12.67
CA ALA A 137 3.00 -0.57 -11.40
C ALA A 137 3.74 -1.61 -10.55
N ALA A 138 4.25 -2.67 -11.17
CA ALA A 138 5.09 -3.67 -10.50
C ALA A 138 6.39 -3.09 -9.97
N LEU A 139 7.12 -2.35 -10.80
CA LEU A 139 8.37 -1.72 -10.42
C LEU A 139 8.18 -0.71 -9.29
N VAL A 140 7.19 0.18 -9.42
CA VAL A 140 6.87 1.19 -8.40
C VAL A 140 6.50 0.52 -7.08
N SER A 141 5.62 -0.48 -7.10
CA SER A 141 5.21 -1.19 -5.87
C SER A 141 6.38 -1.95 -5.25
N PHE A 142 7.20 -2.62 -6.06
CA PHE A 142 8.38 -3.34 -5.55
C PHE A 142 9.40 -2.40 -4.89
N VAL A 143 9.69 -1.25 -5.52
CA VAL A 143 10.65 -0.29 -4.96
C VAL A 143 10.08 0.42 -3.74
N SER A 144 8.88 1.01 -3.86
CA SER A 144 8.29 1.81 -2.79
C SER A 144 7.85 0.98 -1.60
N CYS A 145 7.28 -0.21 -1.85
CA CYS A 145 6.72 -1.06 -0.79
C CYS A 145 7.70 -2.16 -0.36
N GLY A 146 8.36 -2.84 -1.31
CA GLY A 146 9.27 -3.93 -0.98
C GLY A 146 10.63 -3.44 -0.48
N LEU A 147 11.33 -2.67 -1.31
CA LEU A 147 12.74 -2.31 -1.07
C LEU A 147 12.89 -1.24 0.02
N LEU A 148 12.15 -0.13 -0.09
CA LEU A 148 12.22 0.99 0.86
C LEU A 148 11.51 0.70 2.19
N GLY A 149 10.60 -0.27 2.22
CA GLY A 149 9.88 -0.67 3.43
C GLY A 149 10.53 -1.79 4.23
N HIS A 150 11.64 -2.36 3.76
CA HIS A 150 12.18 -3.59 4.32
C HIS A 150 12.61 -3.42 5.79
N PRO A 151 12.00 -4.14 6.76
CA PRO A 151 12.17 -3.90 8.20
C PRO A 151 13.63 -3.85 8.68
N LEU A 152 14.47 -4.77 8.19
CA LEU A 152 15.89 -4.83 8.57
C LEU A 152 16.76 -3.72 7.96
N ARG A 153 16.27 -3.04 6.91
CA ARG A 153 17.01 -1.98 6.22
C ARG A 153 16.51 -0.59 6.59
N VAL A 154 15.26 -0.45 7.04
CA VAL A 154 14.71 0.82 7.49
C VAL A 154 15.65 1.45 8.52
N GLY A 155 16.12 0.68 9.51
CA GLY A 155 17.04 1.18 10.55
C GLY A 155 18.40 1.68 10.05
N GLN A 156 18.92 1.10 8.96
CA GLN A 156 20.21 1.48 8.36
C GLN A 156 20.07 2.66 7.38
N MET A 157 18.85 2.88 6.86
CA MET A 157 18.51 3.97 5.96
C MET A 157 18.22 5.29 6.70
N LEU A 158 18.27 5.29 8.04
CA LEU A 158 17.99 6.45 8.92
C LEU A 158 19.19 7.40 9.11
N ASP A 159 20.37 7.11 8.55
CA ASP A 159 21.59 7.88 8.83
C ASP A 159 21.70 9.23 8.06
N GLY A 160 20.60 9.78 7.52
CA GLY A 160 20.64 11.04 6.78
C GLY A 160 19.31 11.77 6.67
N SER A 161 19.23 12.97 7.28
CA SER A 161 17.99 13.74 7.47
C SER A 161 17.16 13.97 6.18
N TYR A 162 17.79 14.33 5.05
CA TYR A 162 17.02 14.62 3.82
C TYR A 162 16.60 13.36 3.05
N LEU A 163 17.44 12.32 3.04
CA LEU A 163 17.11 11.07 2.35
C LEU A 163 16.03 10.31 3.12
N GLU A 164 16.10 10.34 4.45
CA GLU A 164 15.10 9.79 5.36
C GLU A 164 13.72 10.38 5.07
N VAL A 165 13.59 11.71 5.06
CA VAL A 165 12.34 12.41 4.72
C VAL A 165 11.82 11.99 3.34
N GLY A 166 12.71 11.90 2.34
CA GLY A 166 12.34 11.45 0.99
C GLY A 166 11.79 10.01 0.97
N MET A 167 12.40 9.11 1.73
CA MET A 167 11.95 7.71 1.85
C MET A 167 10.65 7.59 2.64
N ASP A 168 10.49 8.36 3.71
CA ASP A 168 9.27 8.43 4.51
C ASP A 168 8.08 8.89 3.67
N LEU A 169 8.28 9.83 2.75
CA LEU A 169 7.24 10.31 1.86
C LEU A 169 6.95 9.35 0.70
N ALA A 170 7.91 8.50 0.32
CA ALA A 170 7.78 7.60 -0.82
C ALA A 170 7.31 6.18 -0.45
N SER A 171 7.55 5.73 0.78
CA SER A 171 7.33 4.33 1.19
C SER A 171 6.01 4.12 1.94
N ILE A 172 5.06 3.46 1.28
CA ILE A 172 3.75 3.10 1.87
C ILE A 172 3.93 2.04 2.99
N THR A 173 4.83 1.07 2.79
CA THR A 173 5.02 -0.03 3.74
C THR A 173 5.79 0.37 4.98
N ARG A 174 6.64 1.40 4.92
CA ARG A 174 7.34 1.90 6.12
C ARG A 174 6.33 2.29 7.21
N TRP A 175 5.26 2.98 6.84
CA TRP A 175 4.18 3.36 7.76
C TRP A 175 3.25 2.20 8.10
N SER A 176 2.78 1.44 7.11
CA SER A 176 1.78 0.39 7.36
C SER A 176 2.35 -0.84 8.07
N VAL A 177 3.61 -1.22 7.81
CA VAL A 177 4.29 -2.32 8.52
C VAL A 177 4.58 -1.90 9.94
N GLY A 178 5.12 -0.71 10.17
CA GLY A 178 5.34 -0.17 11.52
C GLY A 178 4.04 -0.14 12.33
N MET A 179 2.96 0.38 11.74
CA MET A 179 1.62 0.39 12.34
C MET A 179 1.16 -1.03 12.77
N SER A 180 1.28 -2.02 11.88
CA SER A 180 0.80 -3.39 12.13
C SER A 180 1.66 -4.14 13.13
N PHE A 181 2.98 -3.99 13.01
CA PHE A 181 3.97 -4.61 13.88
C PHE A 181 3.88 -4.05 15.31
N LEU A 182 3.92 -2.71 15.47
CA LEU A 182 3.84 -2.07 16.78
C LEU A 182 2.51 -2.37 17.48
N LYS A 183 1.39 -2.40 16.74
CA LYS A 183 0.11 -2.77 17.32
C LYS A 183 0.08 -4.23 17.78
N THR A 184 0.71 -5.13 17.01
CA THR A 184 0.80 -6.55 17.37
C THR A 184 1.55 -6.77 18.68
N ILE A 185 2.70 -6.12 18.84
CA ILE A 185 3.54 -6.26 20.05
C ILE A 185 2.90 -5.59 21.27
N ASP A 186 2.16 -4.49 21.08
CA ASP A 186 1.49 -3.76 22.16
C ASP A 186 0.29 -4.52 22.71
N GLU A 187 -0.51 -5.15 21.83
CA GLU A 187 -1.67 -5.96 22.23
C GLU A 187 -1.25 -7.32 22.82
N LYS A 188 -0.28 -7.99 22.19
CA LYS A 188 0.19 -9.32 22.60
C LYS A 188 1.70 -9.39 22.54
N ARG A 189 2.32 -9.07 23.68
CA ARG A 189 3.76 -9.20 23.86
C ARG A 189 4.19 -10.66 23.66
N PRO A 190 5.14 -10.93 22.76
CA PRO A 190 5.65 -12.28 22.59
C PRO A 190 6.39 -12.71 23.86
N THR A 191 6.13 -13.94 24.30
CA THR A 191 6.77 -14.56 25.49
C THR A 191 7.50 -15.83 25.07
N GLY A 192 8.51 -16.25 25.84
CA GLY A 192 9.27 -17.47 25.56
C GLY A 192 10.18 -17.39 24.33
N LEU A 193 10.64 -16.19 23.97
CA LEU A 193 11.54 -15.99 22.83
C LEU A 193 12.96 -16.47 23.14
N GLY A 194 13.62 -17.07 22.13
CA GLY A 194 15.05 -17.35 22.20
C GLY A 194 15.90 -16.06 22.22
N PRO A 195 17.20 -16.14 22.56
CA PRO A 195 18.09 -14.98 22.62
C PRO A 195 18.14 -14.19 21.29
N GLN A 196 18.21 -14.90 20.16
CA GLN A 196 18.28 -14.28 18.83
C GLN A 196 16.97 -13.56 18.46
N GLN A 197 15.83 -14.19 18.70
CA GLN A 197 14.51 -13.60 18.42
C GLN A 197 14.22 -12.39 19.30
N SER A 198 14.69 -12.43 20.55
CA SER A 198 14.57 -11.30 21.49
C SER A 198 15.37 -10.09 20.99
N ALA A 199 16.60 -10.32 20.52
CA ALA A 199 17.43 -9.27 19.94
C ALA A 199 16.81 -8.68 18.66
N GLU A 200 16.29 -9.53 17.77
CA GLU A 200 15.60 -9.07 16.56
C GLU A 200 14.37 -8.22 16.88
N LEU A 201 13.53 -8.69 17.81
CA LEU A 201 12.36 -7.95 18.26
C LEU A 201 12.75 -6.59 18.85
N GLU A 202 13.80 -6.53 19.66
CA GLU A 202 14.29 -5.30 20.27
C GLU A 202 14.77 -4.30 19.21
N VAL A 203 15.54 -4.76 18.22
CA VAL A 203 15.99 -3.93 17.10
C VAL A 203 14.81 -3.38 16.32
N LEU A 204 13.87 -4.22 15.90
CA LEU A 204 12.69 -3.79 15.13
C LEU A 204 11.79 -2.84 15.92
N ASN A 205 11.53 -3.15 17.19
CA ASN A 205 10.75 -2.31 18.08
C ASN A 205 11.40 -0.93 18.23
N LYS A 206 12.72 -0.89 18.44
CA LYS A 206 13.47 0.37 18.46
C LYS A 206 13.36 1.09 17.12
N THR A 207 13.60 0.42 15.99
CA THR A 207 13.56 1.04 14.65
C THR A 207 12.21 1.69 14.35
N TYR A 208 11.08 1.02 14.61
CA TYR A 208 9.76 1.59 14.32
C TYR A 208 9.29 2.61 15.36
N ARG A 209 9.89 2.62 16.55
CA ARG A 209 9.60 3.63 17.58
C ARG A 209 10.50 4.87 17.51
N THR A 210 11.71 4.75 16.96
CA THR A 210 12.70 5.83 16.91
C THR A 210 12.31 6.82 15.82
N ASP A 211 11.59 7.86 16.26
CA ASP A 211 11.23 9.13 15.63
C ASP A 211 10.93 9.13 14.11
N PRO A 212 10.01 8.29 13.59
CA PRO A 212 9.36 8.60 12.32
C PRO A 212 8.69 9.97 12.41
N MET A 213 8.67 10.70 11.29
CA MET A 213 8.17 12.07 11.23
C MET A 213 6.79 12.23 11.93
N PHE A 214 6.69 13.19 12.86
CA PHE A 214 5.49 13.50 13.66
C PHE A 214 4.95 12.38 14.59
N GLN A 215 5.71 11.30 14.80
CA GLN A 215 5.28 10.22 15.69
C GLN A 215 5.18 10.64 17.16
N ASP A 216 6.05 11.53 17.64
CA ASP A 216 6.00 12.02 19.03
C ASP A 216 4.74 12.80 19.38
N GLN A 217 4.13 13.44 18.38
CA GLN A 217 2.96 14.30 18.57
C GLN A 217 1.64 13.54 18.43
N LEU A 218 1.57 12.60 17.48
CA LEU A 218 0.33 11.89 17.12
C LEU A 218 0.31 10.43 17.59
N GLY A 219 1.44 9.86 17.97
CA GLY A 219 1.59 8.43 18.18
C GLY A 219 1.71 7.65 16.86
N TYR A 220 2.25 6.43 16.94
CA TYR A 220 2.61 5.62 15.76
C TYR A 220 1.41 5.25 14.87
N TRP A 221 0.22 5.12 15.45
CA TRP A 221 -0.97 4.70 14.72
C TRP A 221 -1.53 5.85 13.90
N ASP A 222 -1.74 7.01 14.52
CA ASP A 222 -2.35 8.16 13.86
C ASP A 222 -1.37 8.86 12.91
N SER A 223 -0.06 8.86 13.21
CA SER A 223 0.96 9.34 12.27
C SER A 223 0.96 8.49 11.00
N ALA A 224 1.04 7.16 11.13
CA ALA A 224 1.00 6.24 9.99
C ALA A 224 -0.29 6.38 9.17
N ALA A 225 -1.45 6.50 9.83
CA ALA A 225 -2.71 6.76 9.14
C ALA A 225 -2.68 8.06 8.33
N THR A 226 -2.19 9.14 8.95
CA THR A 226 -2.11 10.47 8.33
C THR A 226 -1.19 10.45 7.11
N PHE A 227 -0.01 9.85 7.20
CA PHE A 227 0.92 9.75 6.08
C PHE A 227 0.36 8.90 4.93
N LEU A 228 -0.26 7.74 5.23
CA LEU A 228 -0.86 6.88 4.22
C LEU A 228 -2.02 7.57 3.49
N VAL A 229 -2.89 8.27 4.22
CA VAL A 229 -3.97 9.08 3.63
C VAL A 229 -3.38 10.22 2.81
N GLY A 230 -2.37 10.93 3.34
CA GLY A 230 -1.67 12.01 2.67
C GLY A 230 -1.06 11.57 1.33
N MET A 231 -0.32 10.46 1.31
CA MET A 231 0.23 9.86 0.09
C MET A 231 -0.88 9.53 -0.92
N GLY A 232 -1.97 8.92 -0.45
CA GLY A 232 -3.11 8.58 -1.31
C GLY A 232 -3.81 9.80 -1.91
N ILE A 233 -3.88 10.91 -1.19
CA ILE A 233 -4.42 12.19 -1.69
C ILE A 233 -3.46 12.81 -2.71
N VAL A 234 -2.17 12.92 -2.37
CA VAL A 234 -1.14 13.48 -3.27
C VAL A 234 -1.11 12.73 -4.60
N LEU A 235 -1.13 11.40 -4.57
CA LEU A 235 -1.13 10.57 -5.77
C LEU A 235 -2.43 10.72 -6.59
N ARG A 236 -3.59 10.94 -5.95
CA ARG A 236 -4.85 11.23 -6.66
C ARG A 236 -4.84 12.61 -7.31
N VAL A 237 -4.29 13.61 -6.63
CA VAL A 237 -4.10 14.95 -7.21
C VAL A 237 -3.16 14.84 -8.40
N ALA A 238 -2.04 14.13 -8.27
CA ALA A 238 -1.12 13.87 -9.37
C ALA A 238 -1.81 13.12 -10.53
N ALA A 239 -2.67 12.14 -10.25
CA ALA A 239 -3.45 11.43 -11.27
C ALA A 239 -4.44 12.33 -12.00
N TYR A 240 -5.13 13.22 -11.28
CA TYR A 240 -6.02 14.20 -11.88
C TYR A 240 -5.25 15.19 -12.78
N LEU A 241 -4.11 15.70 -12.29
CA LEU A 241 -3.25 16.58 -13.09
C LEU A 241 -2.70 15.85 -14.32
N GLY A 242 -2.28 14.59 -14.16
CA GLY A 242 -1.86 13.72 -15.24
C GLY A 242 -2.96 13.56 -16.30
N LEU A 243 -4.19 13.27 -15.89
CA LEU A 243 -5.32 13.14 -16.80
C LEU A 243 -5.65 14.46 -17.52
N LYS A 244 -5.52 15.59 -16.83
CA LYS A 244 -5.84 16.92 -17.37
C LYS A 244 -4.82 17.42 -18.39
N PHE A 245 -3.52 17.14 -18.17
CA PHE A 245 -2.44 17.75 -18.95
C PHE A 245 -1.75 16.81 -19.94
N THR A 246 -1.88 15.49 -19.79
CA THR A 246 -1.29 14.53 -20.73
C THR A 246 -2.05 14.57 -22.06
N ASN A 247 -1.35 14.45 -23.20
CA ASN A 247 -1.95 14.37 -24.55
C ASN A 247 -2.95 15.50 -24.89
N ARG A 248 -2.68 16.74 -24.43
CA ARG A 248 -3.50 17.92 -24.74
C ARG A 248 -3.67 18.15 -26.25
N ASP A 249 -2.71 17.73 -27.05
CA ASP A 249 -2.76 17.82 -28.51
C ASP A 249 -3.85 16.92 -29.14
N LYS A 250 -4.37 15.96 -28.37
CA LYS A 250 -5.49 15.06 -28.77
C LYS A 250 -6.84 15.48 -28.18
N GLN A 251 -6.87 16.57 -27.41
CA GLN A 251 -8.09 17.15 -26.81
C GLN A 251 -8.76 18.21 -27.70
N VAL A 252 -8.18 18.52 -28.86
CA VAL A 252 -8.61 19.58 -29.79
C VAL A 252 -9.27 19.01 -31.03
#